data_AF-A2QJ74-F1
#
_entry.id   AF-A2QJ74-F1
#
_cell.length_a   1.000
_cell.length_b   1.000
_cell.length_c   1.000
_cell.angle_alpha   90.00
_cell.angle_beta   90.00
_cell.angle_gamma   90.00
#
_symmetry.space_group_name_H-M   'P 1'
#
loop_
_entity.id
_entity.type
_entity.pdbx_description
1 polymer ?
#
loop_
_entity_poly.entity_id
_entity_poly.type
_entity_poly.pdbx_seq_one_letter_code
_entity_poly.pdbx_strand_id
1 'polypeptide(L)'
;MAPIERITLFKIPNDADRDRVLEQYKVLAKTAVKDGKPYILSSAAGASIPDERNQGWNLSVKTTFASLEDMVYYDEQCEAHKALKAVVGPVRTDKLTTFFESVL
;
A
#
# COMPACT_ATOMS: atom_id res chain seq x y z
N MET A 1 0.21 4.88 -21.80
CA MET A 1 -0.15 5.85 -20.74
C MET A 1 0.96 5.81 -19.69
N ALA A 2 1.23 6.93 -19.03
CA ALA A 2 2.18 6.99 -17.94
C ALA A 2 1.74 6.06 -16.79
N PRO A 3 2.65 5.32 -16.14
CA PRO A 3 2.31 4.55 -14.94
C PRO A 3 1.78 5.45 -13.81
N ILE A 4 0.88 4.91 -12.99
CA ILE A 4 0.43 5.58 -11.77
C ILE A 4 1.28 5.10 -10.60
N GLU A 5 1.87 6.06 -9.89
CA GLU A 5 2.62 5.81 -8.66
C GLU A 5 1.78 6.24 -7.48
N ARG A 6 1.48 5.30 -6.57
CA ARG A 6 0.72 5.54 -5.35
C ARG A 6 1.61 5.35 -4.14
N ILE A 7 1.68 6.37 -3.29
CA ILE A 7 2.41 6.34 -2.04
C ILE A 7 1.39 6.28 -0.90
N THR A 8 1.65 5.44 0.09
CA THR A 8 0.86 5.40 1.32
C THR A 8 1.76 5.30 2.52
N LEU A 9 1.53 6.19 3.48
CA LEU A 9 2.23 6.23 4.75
C LEU A 9 1.24 5.95 5.87
N PHE A 10 1.67 5.22 6.89
CA PHE A 10 0.86 4.95 8.08
C PHE A 10 1.58 5.33 9.36
N LYS A 11 0.81 5.71 10.37
CA LYS A 11 1.25 5.74 11.76
C LYS A 11 0.60 4.56 12.48
N ILE A 12 1.41 3.61 12.92
CA ILE A 12 0.98 2.41 13.65
C ILE A 12 1.79 2.35 14.95
N PRO A 13 1.21 2.68 16.12
CA PRO A 13 1.97 2.84 17.37
C PRO A 13 2.62 1.55 17.88
N ASN A 14 1.99 0.41 17.66
CA ASN A 14 2.46 -0.89 18.14
C ASN A 14 3.31 -1.59 17.07
N ASP A 15 4.51 -2.02 17.46
CA ASP A 15 5.46 -2.68 16.54
C ASP A 15 4.97 -4.04 16.04
N ALA A 16 4.33 -4.85 16.89
CA ALA A 16 3.78 -6.14 16.49
C ALA A 16 2.61 -6.00 15.51
N ASP A 17 1.77 -4.98 15.68
CA ASP A 17 0.73 -4.65 14.70
C ASP A 17 1.33 -4.18 13.37
N ARG A 18 2.42 -3.40 13.42
CA ARG A 18 3.15 -2.97 12.22
C ARG A 18 3.73 -4.16 11.47
N ASP A 19 4.33 -5.12 12.16
CA ASP A 19 4.84 -6.36 11.57
C ASP A 19 3.72 -7.20 10.95
N ARG A 20 2.57 -7.32 11.64
CA ARG A 20 1.39 -8.00 11.10
C ARG A 20 0.89 -7.35 9.81
N VAL A 21 0.88 -6.02 9.74
CA VAL A 21 0.52 -5.30 8.51
C VAL A 21 1.51 -5.57 7.38
N LEU A 22 2.82 -5.60 7.67
CA LEU A 22 3.85 -5.95 6.69
C LEU A 22 3.72 -7.38 6.16
N GLU A 23 3.40 -8.36 7.02
CA GLU A 23 3.09 -9.72 6.57
C GLU A 23 1.85 -9.74 5.66
N GLN A 24 0.82 -8.96 5.97
CA GLN A 24 -0.36 -8.86 5.12
C GLN A 24 -0.06 -8.21 3.75
N TYR A 25 0.92 -7.30 3.67
CA TYR A 25 1.42 -6.80 2.38
C TYR A 25 2.11 -7.89 1.55
N LYS A 26 2.84 -8.83 2.18
CA LYS A 26 3.42 -9.98 1.47
C LYS A 26 2.35 -10.92 0.91
N VAL A 27 1.21 -11.07 1.61
CA VAL A 27 0.05 -11.81 1.11
C VAL A 27 -0.55 -11.08 -0.09
N LEU A 28 -0.83 -9.78 0.05
CA LEU A 28 -1.38 -8.95 -1.03
C LEU A 28 -0.55 -9.05 -2.31
N ALA A 29 0.78 -8.98 -2.21
CA ALA A 29 1.67 -9.09 -3.37
C ALA A 29 1.52 -10.40 -4.15
N LYS A 30 1.03 -11.48 -3.52
CA LYS A 30 0.83 -12.79 -4.14
C LYS A 30 -0.60 -13.00 -4.64
N THR A 31 -1.58 -12.34 -4.04
CA THR A 31 -3.00 -12.64 -4.24
C THR A 31 -3.77 -11.53 -4.94
N ALA A 32 -3.19 -10.34 -5.13
CA ALA A 32 -3.82 -9.24 -5.83
C ALA A 32 -3.90 -9.52 -7.33
N VAL A 33 -5.10 -9.90 -7.78
CA VAL A 33 -5.41 -10.16 -9.19
C VAL A 33 -6.67 -9.40 -9.61
N LYS A 34 -6.74 -9.03 -10.90
CA LYS A 34 -7.91 -8.51 -11.60
C LYS A 34 -8.21 -9.51 -12.72
N ASP A 35 -9.40 -10.09 -12.75
CA ASP A 35 -9.78 -11.17 -13.69
C ASP A 35 -8.79 -12.36 -13.69
N GLY A 36 -8.28 -12.70 -12.50
CA GLY A 36 -7.32 -13.80 -12.32
C GLY A 36 -5.88 -13.50 -12.76
N LYS A 37 -5.59 -12.27 -13.22
CA LYS A 37 -4.24 -11.86 -13.66
C LYS A 37 -3.64 -10.80 -12.73
N PRO A 38 -2.32 -10.80 -12.48
CA PRO A 38 -1.66 -9.70 -11.79
C PRO A 38 -1.83 -8.39 -12.56
N TYR A 39 -2.12 -7.30 -11.84
CA TYR A 39 -2.33 -5.97 -12.42
C TYR A 39 -1.54 -4.87 -11.71
N ILE A 40 -0.99 -5.18 -10.52
CA ILE A 40 0.02 -4.34 -9.85
C ILE A 40 1.35 -4.58 -10.56
N LEU A 41 1.96 -3.51 -11.08
CA LEU A 41 3.25 -3.62 -11.79
C LEU A 41 4.41 -3.81 -10.82
N SER A 42 4.39 -3.08 -9.70
CA SER A 42 5.37 -3.23 -8.64
C SER A 42 4.80 -2.77 -7.29
N SER A 43 5.34 -3.30 -6.19
CA SER A 43 5.03 -2.84 -4.85
C SER A 43 6.27 -2.94 -3.97
N ALA A 44 6.49 -1.92 -3.14
CA ALA A 44 7.50 -1.90 -2.09
C ALA A 44 6.82 -1.46 -0.79
N ALA A 45 7.01 -2.23 0.28
CA ALA A 45 6.48 -1.93 1.60
C ALA A 45 7.54 -2.22 2.66
N GLY A 46 7.61 -1.38 3.69
CA GLY A 46 8.56 -1.54 4.79
C GLY A 46 8.28 -0.61 5.95
N ALA A 47 8.84 -0.94 7.12
CA ALA A 47 8.94 0.01 8.20
C ALA A 47 9.82 1.18 7.75
N SER A 48 9.39 2.41 8.04
CA SER A 48 10.22 3.59 7.76
C SER A 48 11.46 3.54 8.66
N ILE A 49 12.64 3.79 8.10
CA ILE A 49 13.89 3.88 8.88
C ILE A 49 13.77 5.08 9.83
N PRO A 50 14.04 4.94 11.15
CA PRO A 50 13.90 6.05 12.11
C PRO A 50 14.66 7.31 11.67
N ASP A 51 13.92 8.40 11.43
CA ASP A 51 14.43 9.68 10.95
C ASP A 51 13.39 10.78 11.19
N GLU A 52 13.84 12.00 11.52
CA GLU A 52 12.96 13.15 11.79
C GLU A 52 12.12 13.54 10.57
N ARG A 53 12.65 13.36 9.35
CA ARG A 53 11.96 13.69 8.09
C ARG A 53 10.69 12.85 7.88
N ASN A 54 10.60 11.69 8.54
CA ASN A 54 9.42 10.84 8.45
C ASN A 54 8.19 11.45 9.14
N GLN A 55 8.33 12.47 9.99
CA GLN A 55 7.20 13.15 10.66
C GLN A 55 6.25 12.17 11.40
N GLY A 56 6.83 11.12 11.99
CA GLY A 56 6.10 10.08 12.71
C GLY A 56 5.47 8.99 11.82
N TRP A 57 5.52 9.11 10.49
CA TRP A 57 5.12 8.03 9.57
C TRP A 57 6.09 6.85 9.67
N ASN A 58 5.60 5.69 10.12
CA ASN A 58 6.46 4.57 10.52
C ASN A 58 6.28 3.30 9.68
N LEU A 59 5.36 3.31 8.71
CA LEU A 59 5.28 2.30 7.64
C LEU A 59 5.08 3.03 6.31
N SER A 60 5.90 2.67 5.32
CA SER A 60 5.92 3.28 3.99
C SER A 60 5.60 2.25 2.91
N VAL A 61 4.72 2.62 1.97
CA VAL A 61 4.35 1.78 0.83
C VAL A 61 4.35 2.58 -0.46
N LYS A 62 4.94 2.02 -1.51
CA LYS A 62 4.82 2.48 -2.90
C LYS A 62 4.20 1.36 -3.73
N THR A 63 3.21 1.68 -4.55
CA THR A 63 2.59 0.73 -5.49
C THR A 63 2.46 1.37 -6.86
N THR A 64 2.86 0.65 -7.90
CA THR A 64 2.82 1.10 -9.29
C THR A 64 1.71 0.37 -10.04
N PHE A 65 0.89 1.11 -10.77
CA PHE A 65 -0.18 0.59 -11.62
C PHE A 65 0.03 1.01 -13.08
N ALA A 66 -0.49 0.23 -14.02
CA ALA A 66 -0.43 0.57 -15.45
C ALA A 66 -1.38 1.72 -15.82
N SER A 67 -2.42 1.95 -15.01
CA SER A 67 -3.47 2.94 -15.28
C SER A 67 -4.14 3.43 -13.99
N LEU A 68 -4.86 4.56 -14.08
CA LEU A 68 -5.69 5.04 -12.97
C LEU A 68 -6.85 4.08 -12.68
N GLU A 69 -7.40 3.42 -13.72
CA GLU A 69 -8.45 2.41 -13.55
C GLU A 69 -8.00 1.24 -12.68
N ASP A 70 -6.77 0.75 -12.89
CA ASP A 70 -6.19 -0.32 -12.09
C ASP A 70 -5.97 0.10 -10.63
N MET A 71 -5.58 1.36 -10.40
CA MET A 71 -5.49 1.91 -9.05
C MET A 71 -6.88 2.03 -8.39
N VAL A 72 -7.91 2.45 -9.13
CA VAL A 72 -9.29 2.51 -8.63
C VAL A 72 -9.82 1.12 -8.31
N TYR A 73 -9.58 0.14 -9.19
CA TYR A 73 -9.90 -1.26 -8.93
C TYR A 73 -9.20 -1.76 -7.66
N TYR A 74 -7.92 -1.43 -7.49
CA TYR A 74 -7.19 -1.72 -6.25
C TYR A 74 -7.89 -1.15 -5.03
N ASP A 75 -8.28 0.13 -5.04
CA ASP A 75 -8.90 0.77 -3.89
C ASP A 75 -10.33 0.28 -3.59
N GLU A 76 -11.12 -0.04 -4.60
CA GLU A 76 -12.57 -0.28 -4.43
C GLU A 76 -12.98 -1.76 -4.51
N GLN A 77 -12.31 -2.54 -5.34
CA GLN A 77 -12.81 -3.86 -5.76
C GLN A 77 -11.87 -5.01 -5.39
N CYS A 78 -10.55 -4.78 -5.30
CA CYS A 78 -9.59 -5.82 -5.01
C CYS A 78 -9.80 -6.45 -3.63
N GLU A 79 -10.21 -7.72 -3.60
CA GLU A 79 -10.45 -8.48 -2.35
C GLU A 79 -9.19 -8.62 -1.48
N ALA A 80 -8.02 -8.79 -2.09
CA ALA A 80 -6.75 -8.83 -1.36
C ALA A 80 -6.47 -7.50 -0.64
N HIS A 81 -6.79 -6.37 -1.28
CA HIS A 81 -6.66 -5.06 -0.65
C HIS A 81 -7.74 -4.80 0.41
N LYS A 82 -8.97 -5.27 0.23
CA LYS A 82 -10.00 -5.24 1.28
C LYS A 82 -9.55 -6.00 2.53
N ALA A 83 -8.96 -7.19 2.36
CA ALA A 83 -8.38 -7.96 3.45
C ALA A 83 -7.24 -7.21 4.15
N LEU A 84 -6.35 -6.56 3.39
CA LEU A 84 -5.32 -5.68 3.97
C LEU A 84 -5.93 -4.52 4.76
N LYS A 85 -6.95 -3.83 4.22
CA LYS A 85 -7.66 -2.74 4.90
C LYS A 85 -8.24 -3.17 6.25
N ALA A 86 -8.77 -4.40 6.33
CA ALA A 86 -9.31 -4.97 7.56
C ALA A 86 -8.22 -5.20 8.63
N VAL A 87 -6.98 -5.50 8.24
CA VAL A 87 -5.85 -5.66 9.16
C VAL A 87 -5.30 -4.31 9.62
N VAL A 88 -5.07 -3.37 8.70
CA VAL A 88 -4.43 -2.08 9.03
C VAL A 88 -5.41 -1.06 9.66
N GLY A 89 -6.70 -1.15 9.35
CA GLY A 89 -7.72 -0.19 9.78
C GLY A 89 -7.80 0.00 11.30
N PRO A 90 -7.90 -1.08 12.10
CA PRO A 90 -8.00 -0.98 13.56
C PRO A 90 -6.70 -0.55 14.27
N VAL A 91 -5.54 -0.76 13.65
CA VAL A 91 -4.23 -0.60 14.32
C VAL A 91 -3.51 0.69 13.97
N ARG A 92 -3.91 1.36 12.88
CA ARG A 92 -3.35 2.66 12.50
C ARG A 92 -4.03 3.79 13.26
N THR A 93 -3.28 4.82 13.60
CA THR A 93 -3.81 6.10 14.10
C THR A 93 -3.97 7.13 12.99
N ASP A 94 -3.21 6.99 11.90
CA ASP A 94 -3.21 7.94 10.80
C ASP A 94 -2.81 7.26 9.48
N LYS A 95 -3.21 7.87 8.36
CA LYS A 95 -2.88 7.43 7.00
C LYS A 95 -2.81 8.62 6.05
N LEU A 96 -1.70 8.74 5.33
CA LEU A 96 -1.57 9.64 4.18
C LEU A 96 -1.50 8.82 2.90
N THR A 97 -2.21 9.26 1.86
CA THR A 97 -2.18 8.63 0.54
C THR A 97 -2.10 9.70 -0.53
N THR A 98 -1.15 9.56 -1.44
CA THR A 98 -1.02 10.38 -2.65
C THR A 98 -0.80 9.48 -3.84
N PHE A 99 -1.16 9.93 -5.03
CA PHE A 99 -0.85 9.25 -6.27
C PHE A 99 -0.64 10.27 -7.39
N PHE A 100 0.15 9.89 -8.39
CA PHE A 100 0.51 10.76 -9.50
C PHE A 100 0.83 9.94 -10.76
N GLU A 101 0.71 10.57 -11.93
CA GLU A 101 1.22 10.04 -13.18
C GLU A 101 2.75 10.23 -13.24
N SER A 102 3.48 9.14 -13.45
CA SER A 102 4.94 9.19 -13.61
C SER A 102 5.30 9.85 -14.94
N VAL A 103 6.25 10.78 -14.91
CA VAL A 103 6.89 11.32 -16.12
C VAL A 103 8.12 10.51 -16.55
N LEU A 104 8.39 9.41 -15.84
CA LEU A 104 9.49 8.45 -16.05
C LEU A 104 8.94 7.08 -16.45
#